data_AF-A0AA41SUC3-F1
#
_entry.id   AF-A0AA41SUC3-F1
#
_cell.length_a   1.000
_cell.length_b   1.000
_cell.length_c   1.000
_cell.angle_alpha   90.00
_cell.angle_beta   90.00
_cell.angle_gamma   90.00
#
_symmetry.space_group_name_H-M   'P 1'
#
loop_
_entity.id
_entity.type
_entity.pdbx_description
1 polymer ?
#
loop_
_entity_poly.entity_id
_entity_poly.type
_entity_poly.pdbx_seq_one_letter_code
_entity_poly.pdbx_strand_id
1 'polypeptide(L)'
;MRSSCVLLTALVALAAYYVYIPLPSSVSDPWKLMLLDATFRGAQQVSNLIHSLGLSHHLIALNFIIVSFGKKSAWSSAQVKVTDTDFDGVEVRVFEGSPKPEEPLRRSVVYIHGGGWALASAKIRYYDELCTAMAEELNAVIVSIE
;
A
#
# COMPACT_ATOMS: atom_id res chain seq x y z
N MET A 1 -25.24 -21.85 22.51
CA MET A 1 -25.34 -20.47 23.03
C MET A 1 -24.24 -20.15 24.06
N ARG A 2 -24.13 -20.87 25.20
CA ARG A 2 -23.09 -20.58 26.21
C ARG A 2 -21.65 -20.79 25.73
N SER A 3 -21.36 -21.90 25.04
CA SER A 3 -20.03 -22.16 24.47
C SER A 3 -19.60 -21.12 23.43
N SER A 4 -20.53 -20.62 22.62
CA SER A 4 -20.28 -19.60 21.60
C SER A 4 -19.87 -18.27 22.24
N CYS A 5 -20.48 -17.91 23.37
CA CYS A 5 -20.14 -16.70 24.10
C CYS A 5 -18.73 -16.78 24.70
N VAL A 6 -18.39 -17.92 25.32
CA VAL A 6 -17.05 -18.17 25.89
C VAL A 6 -15.96 -18.13 24.81
N LEU A 7 -16.19 -18.77 23.67
CA LEU A 7 -15.25 -18.75 22.55
C LEU A 7 -15.03 -17.34 22.00
N LEU A 8 -16.11 -16.57 21.81
CA LEU A 8 -16.03 -15.20 21.35
C LEU A 8 -15.24 -14.32 22.34
N THR A 9 -15.53 -14.42 23.64
CA THR A 9 -14.80 -13.68 24.68
C THR A 9 -13.32 -14.04 24.67
N ALA A 10 -12.97 -15.31 24.54
CA ALA A 10 -11.58 -15.75 24.48
C ALA A 10 -10.85 -15.19 23.24
N LEU A 11 -11.49 -15.24 22.07
CA LEU A 11 -10.92 -14.69 20.82
C LEU A 11 -10.71 -13.17 20.92
N VAL A 12 -11.65 -12.43 21.48
CA VAL A 12 -11.52 -10.98 21.68
C VAL A 12 -10.39 -10.68 22.66
N ALA A 13 -10.27 -11.43 23.75
CA ALA A 13 -9.18 -11.25 24.71
C ALA A 13 -7.80 -11.53 24.08
N LEU A 14 -7.68 -12.61 23.29
CA LEU A 14 -6.46 -12.93 22.55
C LEU A 14 -6.11 -11.87 21.50
N ALA A 15 -7.11 -11.36 20.77
CA ALA A 15 -6.92 -10.28 19.80
C ALA A 15 -6.45 -8.98 20.48
N ALA A 16 -7.09 -8.60 21.60
CA ALA A 16 -6.69 -7.45 22.39
C ALA A 16 -5.25 -7.60 22.91
N TYR A 17 -4.89 -8.78 23.42
CA TYR A 17 -3.53 -9.09 23.86
C TYR A 17 -2.50 -8.98 22.71
N TYR A 18 -2.82 -9.51 21.53
CA TYR A 18 -1.93 -9.46 20.37
C TYR A 18 -1.71 -8.04 19.83
N VAL A 19 -2.74 -7.20 19.88
CA VAL A 19 -2.65 -5.77 19.52
C VAL A 19 -1.90 -4.98 20.59
N TYR A 20 -2.01 -5.36 21.86
CA TYR A 20 -1.46 -4.58 22.95
C TYR A 20 0.07 -4.61 23.02
N ILE A 21 0.70 -3.50 22.63
CA ILE A 21 2.09 -3.17 22.96
C ILE A 21 2.12 -1.81 23.66
N PRO A 22 2.62 -1.73 24.90
CA PRO A 22 2.68 -0.46 25.61
C PRO A 22 3.65 0.50 24.90
N LEU A 23 3.12 1.65 24.49
CA LEU A 23 3.90 2.72 23.87
C LEU A 23 4.11 3.87 24.87
N PRO A 24 5.16 4.69 24.70
CA PRO A 24 5.37 5.89 25.51
C PRO A 24 4.15 6.82 25.47
N SER A 25 3.86 7.48 26.58
CA SER A 25 2.72 8.42 26.70
C SER A 25 2.85 9.66 25.81
N SER A 26 4.02 9.90 25.22
CA SER A 26 4.26 10.98 24.27
C SER A 26 3.70 10.72 22.86
N VAL A 27 3.31 9.47 22.56
CA VAL A 27 2.70 9.13 21.27
C VAL A 27 1.27 9.65 21.24
N SER A 28 0.94 10.46 20.23
CA SER A 28 -0.39 11.10 20.12
C SER A 28 -1.53 10.09 19.94
N ASP A 29 -1.35 9.08 19.09
CA ASP A 29 -2.36 8.06 18.77
C ASP A 29 -1.79 6.63 18.96
N PRO A 30 -1.56 6.18 20.21
CA PRO A 30 -0.85 4.93 20.48
C PRO A 30 -1.60 3.70 19.94
N TRP A 31 -2.94 3.67 20.06
CA TRP A 31 -3.76 2.55 19.61
C TRP A 31 -3.72 2.37 18.08
N LYS A 32 -3.59 3.45 17.29
CA LYS A 32 -3.46 3.35 15.82
C LYS A 32 -2.14 2.71 15.44
N LEU A 33 -1.05 3.11 16.11
CA LEU A 33 0.26 2.53 15.89
C LEU A 33 0.30 1.05 16.30
N MET A 34 -0.26 0.71 17.46
CA MET A 34 -0.37 -0.67 17.94
C MET A 34 -1.15 -1.56 16.95
N LEU A 35 -2.27 -1.05 16.43
CA LEU A 35 -3.06 -1.78 15.43
C LEU A 35 -2.31 -1.97 14.10
N LEU A 36 -1.60 -0.92 13.64
CA LEU A 36 -0.79 -0.97 12.43
C LEU A 36 0.35 -1.98 12.56
N ASP A 37 1.07 -1.94 13.67
CA ASP A 37 2.15 -2.85 14.02
C ASP A 37 1.67 -4.30 14.16
N ALA A 38 0.54 -4.53 14.83
CA ALA A 38 -0.09 -5.85 14.89
C ALA A 38 -0.46 -6.40 13.50
N THR A 39 -0.93 -5.53 12.61
CA THR A 39 -1.22 -5.90 11.20
C THR A 39 0.05 -6.32 10.46
N PHE A 40 1.13 -5.56 10.61
CA PHE A 40 2.43 -5.91 9.99
C PHE A 40 3.00 -7.22 10.53
N ARG A 41 2.97 -7.42 11.85
CA ARG A 41 3.37 -8.71 12.44
C ARG A 41 2.54 -9.86 11.88
N GLY A 42 1.22 -9.67 11.76
CA GLY A 42 0.31 -10.70 11.24
C GLY A 42 0.67 -11.10 9.82
N ALA A 43 0.86 -10.12 8.92
CA ALA A 43 1.28 -10.36 7.54
C ALA A 43 2.63 -11.08 7.46
N GLN A 44 3.60 -10.70 8.30
CA GLN A 44 4.91 -11.34 8.35
C GLN A 44 4.83 -12.78 8.86
N GLN A 45 4.03 -13.04 9.90
CA GLN A 45 3.82 -14.38 10.45
C GLN A 45 3.17 -15.31 9.43
N VAL A 46 2.14 -14.83 8.72
CA VAL A 46 1.50 -15.58 7.62
C VAL A 46 2.51 -15.88 6.52
N SER A 47 3.32 -14.90 6.12
CA SER A 47 4.35 -15.07 5.09
C SER A 47 5.44 -16.08 5.49
N ASN A 48 5.85 -16.06 6.75
CA ASN A 48 6.80 -17.02 7.30
C ASN A 48 6.21 -18.43 7.40
N LEU A 49 4.91 -18.56 7.69
CA LEU A 49 4.19 -19.84 7.68
C LEU A 49 4.11 -20.41 6.25
N ILE A 50 3.77 -19.58 5.26
CA ILE A 50 3.77 -19.98 3.84
C ILE A 50 5.16 -20.50 3.44
N HIS A 51 6.21 -19.82 3.90
CA HIS A 51 7.58 -20.24 3.67
C HIS A 51 7.95 -21.55 4.35
N SER A 52 7.58 -21.75 5.62
CA SER A 52 7.89 -22.98 6.35
C SER A 52 7.14 -24.20 5.81
N LEU A 53 5.97 -23.99 5.21
CA LEU A 53 5.22 -25.01 4.48
C LEU A 53 5.80 -25.32 3.08
N GLY A 54 6.83 -24.59 2.65
CA GLY A 54 7.49 -24.77 1.34
C GLY A 54 6.69 -24.26 0.15
N LEU A 55 5.66 -23.42 0.37
CA LEU A 55 4.75 -22.98 -0.69
C LEU A 55 5.30 -21.80 -1.52
N SER A 56 6.05 -20.89 -0.88
CA SER A 56 6.68 -19.75 -1.55
C SER A 56 7.80 -19.15 -0.69
N HIS A 57 8.60 -18.25 -1.26
CA HIS A 57 9.54 -17.45 -0.46
C HIS A 57 8.78 -16.38 0.35
N HIS A 58 9.18 -16.15 1.61
CA HIS A 58 8.47 -15.25 2.52
C HIS A 58 8.29 -13.83 1.95
N LEU A 59 9.28 -13.29 1.22
CA LEU A 59 9.17 -11.96 0.59
C LEU A 59 8.15 -11.94 -0.55
N ILE A 60 8.08 -13.00 -1.35
CA ILE A 60 7.11 -13.11 -2.45
C ILE A 60 5.69 -13.19 -1.87
N ALA A 61 5.51 -14.02 -0.83
CA ALA A 61 4.25 -14.13 -0.12
C ALA A 61 3.83 -12.80 0.53
N LEU A 62 4.78 -12.11 1.17
CA LEU A 62 4.52 -10.81 1.80
C LEU A 62 4.14 -9.75 0.77
N ASN A 63 4.87 -9.67 -0.34
CA ASN A 63 4.55 -8.72 -1.41
C ASN A 63 3.18 -9.03 -2.01
N PHE A 64 2.86 -10.31 -2.22
CA PHE A 64 1.54 -10.73 -2.69
C PHE A 64 0.42 -10.26 -1.75
N ILE A 65 0.59 -10.40 -0.43
CA ILE A 65 -0.38 -9.89 0.55
C ILE A 65 -0.52 -8.37 0.42
N ILE A 66 0.59 -7.62 0.46
CA ILE A 66 0.60 -6.15 0.38
C ILE A 66 -0.11 -5.66 -0.88
N VAL A 67 0.25 -6.22 -2.04
CA VAL A 67 -0.33 -5.82 -3.32
C VAL A 67 -1.80 -6.23 -3.39
N SER A 68 -2.18 -7.43 -2.94
CA SER A 68 -3.57 -7.89 -3.01
C SER A 68 -4.54 -6.99 -2.23
N PHE A 69 -4.14 -6.50 -1.06
CA PHE A 69 -4.97 -5.58 -0.27
C PHE A 69 -4.79 -4.10 -0.64
N GLY A 70 -3.68 -3.75 -1.28
CA GLY A 70 -3.34 -2.38 -1.64
C GLY A 70 -3.66 -1.98 -3.07
N LYS A 71 -3.87 -2.93 -3.98
CA LYS A 71 -3.97 -2.66 -5.42
C LYS A 71 -5.16 -1.75 -5.73
N LYS A 72 -4.88 -0.71 -6.52
CA LYS A 72 -5.86 0.20 -7.09
C LYS A 72 -5.82 0.09 -8.62
N SER A 73 -6.99 -0.03 -9.25
CA SER A 73 -7.07 0.02 -10.71
C SER A 73 -6.74 1.44 -11.19
N ALA A 74 -6.17 1.55 -12.40
CA ALA A 74 -6.01 2.85 -13.05
C ALA A 74 -7.39 3.49 -13.21
N TRP A 75 -7.66 4.53 -12.43
CA TRP A 75 -8.94 5.23 -12.42
C TRP A 75 -8.71 6.69 -12.76
N SER A 76 -9.21 7.12 -13.91
CA SER A 76 -9.13 8.52 -14.34
C SER A 76 -10.23 9.36 -13.70
N SER A 77 -9.90 10.59 -13.35
CA SER A 77 -10.83 11.62 -12.87
C SER A 77 -10.96 12.74 -13.91
N ALA A 78 -11.76 13.76 -13.61
CA ALA A 78 -11.81 14.98 -14.43
C ALA A 78 -10.49 15.78 -14.41
N GLN A 79 -9.64 15.54 -13.41
CA GLN A 79 -8.41 16.30 -13.17
C GLN A 79 -7.15 15.54 -13.58
N VAL A 80 -7.18 14.20 -13.53
CA VAL A 80 -6.03 13.34 -13.84
C VAL A 80 -6.47 12.15 -14.67
N LYS A 81 -5.82 11.97 -15.81
CA LYS A 81 -5.91 10.74 -16.60
C LYS A 81 -4.85 9.76 -16.13
N VAL A 82 -5.27 8.57 -15.73
CA VAL A 82 -4.40 7.49 -15.22
C VAL A 82 -4.41 6.34 -16.21
N THR A 83 -3.24 5.93 -16.68
CA THR A 83 -3.08 4.89 -17.70
C THR A 83 -1.99 3.90 -17.29
N ASP A 84 -2.33 2.61 -17.28
CA ASP A 84 -1.33 1.53 -17.17
C ASP A 84 -0.76 1.25 -18.57
N THR A 85 0.57 1.27 -18.69
CA THR A 85 1.27 1.01 -19.96
C THR A 85 2.64 0.39 -19.69
N ASP A 86 3.45 0.24 -20.74
CA ASP A 86 4.77 -0.36 -20.72
C ASP A 86 5.75 0.54 -21.48
N PHE A 87 6.90 0.81 -20.88
CA PHE A 87 8.02 1.49 -21.53
C PHE A 87 9.22 0.55 -21.59
N ASP A 88 9.52 0.06 -22.79
CA ASP A 88 10.66 -0.85 -23.05
C ASP A 88 10.66 -2.12 -22.18
N GLY A 89 9.49 -2.73 -21.99
CA GLY A 89 9.31 -3.94 -21.18
C GLY A 89 9.20 -3.69 -19.67
N VAL A 90 9.20 -2.43 -19.23
CA VAL A 90 8.95 -2.04 -17.84
C VAL A 90 7.51 -1.54 -17.71
N GLU A 91 6.72 -2.21 -16.87
CA GLU A 91 5.37 -1.75 -16.53
C GLU A 91 5.44 -0.40 -15.82
N VAL A 92 4.59 0.52 -16.25
CA VAL A 92 4.47 1.85 -15.64
C VAL A 92 3.01 2.26 -15.51
N ARG A 93 2.73 3.10 -14.51
CA ARG A 93 1.48 3.85 -14.42
C ARG A 93 1.74 5.32 -14.67
N VAL A 94 1.10 5.85 -15.71
CA VAL A 94 1.24 7.25 -16.12
C VAL A 94 0.05 8.06 -15.63
N PHE A 95 0.34 9.18 -14.97
CA PHE A 95 -0.63 10.16 -14.47
C PHE A 95 -0.45 11.46 -15.24
N GLU A 96 -1.47 11.86 -15.98
CA GLU A 96 -1.48 13.08 -16.77
C GLU A 96 -2.50 14.06 -16.17
N GLY A 97 -2.02 15.13 -15.55
CA GLY A 97 -2.87 16.22 -15.08
C GLY A 97 -3.55 16.97 -16.24
N SER A 98 -4.69 17.59 -15.95
CA SER A 98 -5.41 18.43 -16.91
C SER A 98 -4.53 19.58 -17.42
N PRO A 99 -4.60 19.92 -18.72
CA PRO A 99 -3.82 21.01 -19.28
C PRO A 99 -4.10 22.34 -18.55
N LYS A 100 -3.05 23.05 -18.14
CA LYS A 100 -3.16 24.43 -17.66
C LYS A 100 -2.93 25.38 -18.83
N PRO A 101 -3.92 26.19 -19.27
CA PRO A 101 -3.81 27.05 -20.45
C PRO A 101 -2.62 28.03 -20.40
N GLU A 102 -2.26 28.47 -19.20
CA GLU A 102 -1.17 29.42 -18.95
C GLU A 102 0.23 28.77 -18.95
N GLU A 103 0.31 27.44 -18.90
CA GLU A 103 1.56 26.68 -18.86
C GLU A 103 1.57 25.59 -19.96
N PRO A 104 1.86 25.96 -21.22
CA PRO A 104 1.75 25.04 -22.36
C PRO A 104 2.78 23.90 -22.34
N LEU A 105 3.90 24.08 -21.63
CA LEU A 105 4.93 23.05 -21.46
C LEU A 105 4.68 22.28 -20.16
N ARG A 106 4.64 20.95 -20.26
CA ARG A 106 4.52 20.05 -19.12
C ARG A 106 5.88 19.50 -18.73
N ARG A 107 6.11 19.41 -17.41
CA ARG A 107 7.27 18.71 -16.85
C ARG A 107 6.99 17.21 -16.84
N SER A 108 8.04 16.40 -16.72
CA SER A 108 7.89 14.97 -16.45
C SER A 108 8.59 14.62 -15.14
N VAL A 109 7.97 13.75 -14.35
CA VAL A 109 8.53 13.19 -13.12
C VAL A 109 8.56 11.68 -13.27
N VAL A 110 9.76 11.11 -13.12
CA VAL A 110 9.92 9.66 -12.98
C VAL A 110 9.86 9.34 -11.48
N TYR A 111 8.82 8.62 -11.07
CA TYR A 111 8.60 8.23 -9.69
C TYR A 111 8.96 6.75 -9.50
N ILE A 112 9.88 6.48 -8.58
CA ILE A 112 10.29 5.13 -8.19
C ILE A 112 9.76 4.91 -6.78
N HIS A 113 8.90 3.91 -6.61
CA HIS A 113 8.29 3.66 -5.32
C HIS A 113 9.27 3.06 -4.31
N GLY A 114 8.91 3.11 -3.02
CA GLY A 114 9.70 2.54 -1.94
C GLY A 114 9.51 1.02 -1.81
N GLY A 115 9.62 0.49 -0.59
CA GLY A 115 9.44 -0.95 -0.34
C GLY A 115 10.74 -1.76 -0.33
N GLY A 116 11.89 -1.07 -0.17
CA GLY A 116 13.18 -1.72 0.11
C GLY A 116 13.64 -2.69 -0.95
N TRP A 117 13.29 -2.43 -2.22
CA TRP A 117 13.61 -3.26 -3.38
C TRP A 117 12.99 -4.66 -3.38
N ALA A 118 11.98 -4.92 -2.54
CA ALA A 118 11.37 -6.24 -2.42
C ALA A 118 9.84 -6.22 -2.31
N LEU A 119 9.26 -5.11 -1.88
CA LEU A 119 7.84 -5.00 -1.53
C LEU A 119 7.17 -3.83 -2.27
N ALA A 120 5.84 -3.86 -2.30
CA ALA A 120 4.96 -2.92 -2.98
C ALA A 120 4.96 -3.06 -4.52
N SER A 121 4.30 -2.11 -5.16
CA SER A 121 4.04 -2.01 -6.60
C SER A 121 3.66 -0.56 -6.91
N ALA A 122 3.86 -0.09 -8.14
CA ALA A 122 3.38 1.20 -8.61
C ALA A 122 1.85 1.35 -8.50
N LYS A 123 1.14 0.21 -8.42
CA LYS A 123 -0.31 0.12 -8.48
C LYS A 123 -0.97 0.09 -7.09
N ILE A 124 -0.21 0.18 -5.99
CA ILE A 124 -0.82 0.25 -4.65
C ILE A 124 -1.37 1.65 -4.36
N ARG A 125 -2.47 1.71 -3.62
CA ARG A 125 -3.26 2.92 -3.35
C ARG A 125 -2.44 4.11 -2.86
N TYR A 126 -1.51 3.91 -1.92
CA TYR A 126 -0.75 5.02 -1.34
C TYR A 126 0.17 5.71 -2.35
N TYR A 127 0.83 4.93 -3.23
CA TYR A 127 1.67 5.49 -4.29
C TYR A 127 0.84 6.05 -5.44
N ASP A 128 -0.30 5.43 -5.75
CA ASP A 128 -1.24 5.94 -6.73
C ASP A 128 -1.83 7.30 -6.31
N GLU A 129 -2.24 7.44 -5.05
CA GLU A 129 -2.75 8.70 -4.50
C GLU A 129 -1.67 9.80 -4.49
N LEU A 130 -0.43 9.46 -4.11
CA LEU A 130 0.70 10.39 -4.16
C LEU A 130 0.98 10.85 -5.60
N CYS A 131 1.01 9.94 -6.57
CA CYS A 131 1.25 10.28 -7.97
C CYS A 131 0.10 11.10 -8.57
N THR A 132 -1.14 10.81 -8.16
CA THR A 132 -2.31 11.60 -8.55
C THR A 132 -2.18 13.04 -8.04
N ALA A 133 -1.87 13.23 -6.75
CA ALA A 133 -1.67 14.55 -6.17
C ALA A 133 -0.53 15.32 -6.85
N MET A 134 0.59 14.64 -7.13
CA MET A 134 1.70 15.25 -7.87
C MET A 134 1.30 15.69 -9.29
N ALA A 135 0.49 14.90 -10.00
CA ALA A 135 0.00 15.25 -11.33
C ALA A 135 -0.93 16.49 -11.32
N GLU A 136 -1.78 16.62 -10.30
CA GLU A 136 -2.69 17.76 -10.13
C GLU A 136 -1.92 19.05 -9.81
N GLU A 137 -0.95 18.97 -8.90
CA GLU A 137 -0.29 20.16 -8.36
C GLU A 137 0.83 20.68 -9.28
N LEU A 138 1.66 19.80 -9.86
CA LEU A 138 2.94 20.18 -10.45
C LEU A 138 2.89 20.56 -11.95
N ASN A 139 1.72 20.49 -12.59
CA ASN A 139 1.59 20.58 -14.06
C ASN A 139 2.62 19.66 -14.75
N ALA A 140 2.60 18.39 -14.35
CA ALA A 140 3.57 17.39 -14.75
C ALA A 140 2.89 16.08 -15.16
N VAL A 141 3.55 15.36 -16.05
CA VAL A 141 3.24 13.94 -16.31
C VAL A 141 4.08 13.10 -15.37
N ILE A 142 3.43 12.33 -14.52
CA ILE A 142 4.10 11.44 -13.57
C ILE A 142 4.15 10.03 -14.17
N VAL A 143 5.34 9.44 -14.23
CA VAL A 143 5.56 8.06 -14.64
C VAL A 143 5.98 7.27 -13.41
N SER A 144 5.06 6.50 -12.85
CA SER A 144 5.31 5.62 -11.70
C SER A 144 5.81 4.27 -12.20
N ILE A 145 7.04 3.92 -11.84
CA ILE A 145 7.71 2.68 -12.25
C ILE A 145 7.34 1.54 -11.30
N GLU A 146 7.01 0.38 -11.87
CA GLU A 146 6.83 -0.90 -11.14
C GLU A 146 8.15 -1.52 -10.67
#